data_AF-A0A847LM18-F1
#
_entry.id   AF-A0A847LM18-F1
#
_cell.length_a   1.000
_cell.length_b   1.000
_cell.length_c   1.000
_cell.angle_alpha   90.00
_cell.angle_beta   90.00
_cell.angle_gamma   90.00
#
_symmetry.space_group_name_H-M   'P 1'
#
loop_
_entity.id
_entity.type
_entity.pdbx_description
1 polymer ?
#
loop_
_entity_poly.entity_id
_entity_poly.type
_entity_poly.pdbx_seq_one_letter_code
_entity_poly.pdbx_strand_id
1 'polypeptide(L)'
;MKKLTPVILITSLLFTSCGIKPINDNDLTLIKQEIPLNNHTKEYNLVNESITSYFYEEGNVPYIDLATFVQGLDGFYELEGFNFDINPNINEATYKWNANNNPYDLTVNWAKETLKVNSMDYFNHLKAIEVTDYGAHSEWAGVEATKEDAVTFKLQPYNFDILYYNDLVLVPFPILNTLFCATNQTNIIYNGHDYEFFFQEFSEEEMEDLRKSEFNAKLAPLDVREASKNGLLFTLDYFYGLKDYKGIDRGFANYISDADLEKLDSQIPGTFSEAYYNILFKQLDELHTGVNSLSIYNRLNADPIM
;
A
#
# COMPACT_ATOMS: atom_id res chain seq x y z
N MET A 1 9.82 2.09 -11.05
CA MET A 1 10.99 1.23 -10.83
C MET A 1 12.18 1.71 -11.64
N LYS A 2 13.11 2.41 -10.99
CA LYS A 2 14.40 2.79 -11.61
C LYS A 2 15.21 1.52 -11.97
N LYS A 3 15.60 1.37 -13.24
CA LYS A 3 16.58 0.34 -13.65
C LYS A 3 17.99 0.77 -13.21
N LEU A 4 18.70 -0.11 -12.50
CA LEU A 4 20.09 0.09 -12.08
C LEU A 4 21.05 -0.20 -13.25
N THR A 5 21.81 0.81 -13.68
CA THR A 5 22.92 0.66 -14.64
C THR A 5 24.24 0.54 -13.89
N PRO A 6 25.14 -0.42 -14.19
CA PRO A 6 26.39 -0.56 -13.47
C PRO A 6 27.41 0.46 -13.98
N VAL A 7 27.81 1.40 -13.12
CA VAL A 7 28.94 2.30 -13.37
C VAL A 7 30.16 1.79 -12.59
N ILE A 8 31.21 1.45 -13.32
CA ILE A 8 32.52 1.09 -12.76
C ILE A 8 33.18 2.35 -12.20
N LEU A 9 33.46 2.36 -10.89
CA LEU A 9 34.08 3.49 -10.20
C LEU A 9 35.59 3.25 -10.02
N ILE A 10 36.41 4.11 -10.62
CA ILE A 10 37.84 4.23 -10.32
C ILE A 10 37.97 5.21 -9.14
N THR A 11 38.48 4.73 -8.01
CA THR A 11 38.61 5.48 -6.75
C THR A 11 39.80 6.44 -6.76
N SER A 12 39.53 7.72 -6.53
CA SER A 12 40.48 8.69 -5.97
C SER A 12 39.89 9.24 -4.67
N LEU A 13 40.65 9.08 -3.57
CA LEU A 13 40.28 9.53 -2.23
C LEU A 13 40.26 11.06 -2.15
N LEU A 14 39.05 11.63 -2.05
CA LEU A 14 38.82 12.99 -1.57
C LEU A 14 38.00 12.87 -0.29
N PHE A 15 38.50 13.45 0.80
CA PHE A 15 37.75 13.67 2.03
C PHE A 15 36.67 14.72 1.74
N THR A 16 35.50 14.29 1.28
CA THR A 16 34.29 15.11 1.25
C THR A 16 33.59 14.94 2.60
N SER A 17 33.19 16.05 3.23
CA SER A 17 32.22 15.99 4.31
C SER A 17 31.01 15.20 3.82
N CYS A 18 30.54 14.21 4.59
CA CYS A 18 29.26 13.52 4.34
C CYS A 18 28.10 14.53 4.48
N GLY A 19 27.96 15.43 3.51
CA GLY A 19 26.74 16.19 3.30
C GLY A 19 25.71 15.23 2.72
N ILE A 20 24.52 15.20 3.31
CA ILE A 20 23.36 14.54 2.68
C ILE A 20 23.18 15.23 1.33
N LYS A 21 23.17 14.46 0.24
CA LYS A 21 22.89 14.98 -1.10
C LYS A 21 21.36 14.99 -1.28
N PRO A 22 20.74 16.15 -1.54
CA PRO A 22 19.34 16.21 -1.93
C PRO A 22 19.11 15.38 -3.20
N ILE A 23 18.07 14.55 -3.19
CA ILE A 23 17.61 13.71 -4.29
C ILE A 23 16.28 14.27 -4.77
N ASN A 24 16.15 14.37 -6.08
CA ASN A 24 14.98 14.88 -6.75
C ASN A 24 14.82 14.13 -8.08
N ASP A 25 13.57 13.90 -8.47
CA ASP A 25 13.19 13.05 -9.59
C ASP A 25 12.57 13.84 -10.75
N ASN A 26 12.71 15.17 -10.79
CA ASN A 26 12.12 16.03 -11.84
C ASN A 26 12.61 15.73 -13.26
N ASP A 27 13.72 15.00 -13.42
CA ASP A 27 14.20 14.55 -14.72
C ASP A 27 13.37 13.37 -15.27
N LEU A 28 12.51 12.75 -14.46
CA LEU A 28 11.57 11.72 -14.92
C LEU A 28 10.42 12.36 -15.70
N THR A 29 9.99 11.67 -16.76
CA THR A 29 8.70 11.96 -17.40
C THR A 29 7.63 11.06 -16.78
N LEU A 30 6.71 11.67 -16.03
CA LEU A 30 5.55 11.00 -15.46
C LEU A 30 4.27 11.50 -16.11
N ILE A 31 3.36 10.59 -16.42
CA ILE A 31 2.03 10.89 -16.90
C ILE A 31 1.14 11.14 -15.69
N LYS A 32 0.69 12.38 -15.54
CA LYS A 32 -0.30 12.77 -14.53
C LYS A 32 -1.72 12.47 -15.04
N GLN A 33 -2.53 11.83 -14.21
CA GLN A 33 -3.94 11.57 -14.48
C GLN A 33 -4.79 11.93 -13.26
N GLU A 34 -5.99 12.47 -13.50
CA GLU A 34 -7.01 12.61 -12.46
C GLU A 34 -7.98 11.44 -12.62
N ILE A 35 -8.02 10.55 -11.64
CA ILE A 35 -8.78 9.30 -11.72
C ILE A 35 -9.98 9.38 -10.77
N PRO A 36 -11.22 9.09 -11.22
CA PRO A 36 -12.38 9.14 -10.35
C PRO A 36 -12.27 8.22 -9.13
N LEU A 37 -12.85 8.65 -8.01
CA LEU A 37 -12.95 7.91 -6.76
C LEU A 37 -14.42 7.67 -6.43
N ASN A 38 -14.83 6.41 -6.54
CA ASN A 38 -16.19 5.97 -6.27
C ASN A 38 -16.26 5.39 -4.85
N ASN A 39 -17.21 5.87 -4.06
CA ASN A 39 -17.44 5.40 -2.70
C ASN A 39 -18.57 4.35 -2.66
N HIS A 40 -18.24 3.12 -2.26
CA HIS A 40 -19.18 2.00 -2.17
C HIS A 40 -19.67 1.71 -0.75
N THR A 41 -19.40 2.59 0.20
CA THR A 41 -19.91 2.47 1.57
C THR A 41 -20.77 3.67 1.96
N LYS A 42 -21.68 3.43 2.91
CA LYS A 42 -22.48 4.47 3.56
C LYS A 42 -21.91 4.88 4.91
N GLU A 43 -20.93 4.13 5.44
CA GLU A 43 -20.34 4.37 6.76
C GLU A 43 -19.47 5.64 6.77
N TYR A 44 -18.88 5.98 5.61
CA TYR A 44 -18.06 7.16 5.42
C TYR A 44 -18.52 7.94 4.20
N ASN A 45 -18.49 9.27 4.29
CA ASN A 45 -18.77 10.17 3.18
C ASN A 45 -17.46 10.82 2.76
N LEU A 46 -16.85 10.34 1.68
CA LEU A 46 -15.64 10.94 1.12
C LEU A 46 -15.96 12.32 0.54
N VAL A 47 -15.11 13.31 0.84
CA VAL A 47 -15.27 14.68 0.33
C VAL A 47 -14.79 14.81 -1.11
N ASN A 48 -13.77 14.05 -1.48
CA ASN A 48 -13.18 14.10 -2.82
C ASN A 48 -13.75 12.99 -3.71
N GLU A 49 -13.93 13.33 -4.99
CA GLU A 49 -14.50 12.43 -6.02
C GLU A 49 -13.42 11.92 -7.00
N SER A 50 -12.14 12.20 -6.72
CA SER A 50 -11.01 11.83 -7.56
C SER A 50 -9.68 11.80 -6.80
N ILE A 51 -8.72 11.04 -7.34
CA ILE A 51 -7.35 10.98 -6.87
C ILE A 51 -6.40 11.28 -8.04
N THR A 52 -5.56 12.31 -7.86
CA THR A 52 -4.43 12.58 -8.76
C THR A 52 -3.39 11.47 -8.68
N SER A 53 -3.10 10.82 -9.80
CA SER A 53 -2.11 9.73 -9.90
C SER A 53 -1.04 10.03 -10.95
N TYR A 54 0.14 9.46 -10.75
CA TYR A 54 1.31 9.59 -11.61
C TYR A 54 1.77 8.22 -12.06
N PHE A 55 2.03 8.07 -13.35
CA PHE A 55 2.49 6.83 -13.95
C PHE A 55 3.79 7.06 -14.72
N TYR A 56 4.66 6.07 -14.76
CA TYR A 56 5.72 6.05 -15.78
C TYR A 56 5.10 5.94 -17.18
N GLU A 57 5.76 6.45 -18.23
CA GLU A 57 5.20 6.47 -19.60
C GLU A 57 4.69 5.10 -20.11
N GLU A 58 5.38 4.02 -19.74
CA GLU A 58 4.99 2.63 -20.05
C GLU A 58 4.58 1.84 -18.80
N GLY A 59 4.33 2.54 -17.69
CA GLY A 59 3.98 1.96 -16.40
C GLY A 59 2.47 1.96 -16.14
N ASN A 60 2.04 0.97 -15.38
CA ASN A 60 0.64 0.71 -15.03
C ASN A 60 0.41 0.79 -13.51
N VAL A 61 1.48 0.92 -12.71
CA VAL A 61 1.42 1.05 -11.25
C VAL A 61 1.32 2.53 -10.87
N PRO A 62 0.23 2.95 -10.19
CA PRO A 62 0.08 4.34 -9.79
C PRO A 62 1.05 4.74 -8.68
N TYR A 63 1.57 5.95 -8.79
CA TYR A 63 2.25 6.69 -7.73
C TYR A 63 1.37 7.88 -7.35
N ILE A 64 1.21 8.13 -6.06
CA ILE A 64 0.29 9.15 -5.57
C ILE A 64 1.04 10.00 -4.55
N ASP A 65 0.85 11.31 -4.60
CA ASP A 65 1.40 12.19 -3.57
C ASP A 65 0.73 11.89 -2.22
N LEU A 66 1.53 11.63 -1.19
CA LEU A 66 1.02 11.18 0.10
C LEU A 66 0.07 12.21 0.73
N ALA A 67 0.38 13.51 0.64
CA ALA A 67 -0.48 14.54 1.20
C ALA A 67 -1.85 14.52 0.52
N THR A 68 -1.85 14.51 -0.82
CA THR A 68 -3.09 14.47 -1.59
C THR A 68 -3.85 13.17 -1.41
N PHE A 69 -3.18 12.04 -1.15
CA PHE A 69 -3.85 10.77 -0.90
C PHE A 69 -4.63 10.81 0.42
N VAL A 70 -3.97 11.25 1.51
CA VAL A 70 -4.62 11.40 2.82
C VAL A 70 -5.76 12.40 2.74
N GLN A 71 -5.56 13.55 2.08
CA GLN A 71 -6.60 14.54 1.84
C GLN A 71 -7.74 13.99 0.96
N GLY A 72 -7.42 13.15 -0.02
CA GLY A 72 -8.36 12.43 -0.88
C GLY A 72 -9.36 11.58 -0.08
N LEU A 73 -8.93 11.11 1.09
CA LEU A 73 -9.73 10.31 2.01
C LEU A 73 -10.36 11.13 3.15
N ASP A 74 -10.47 12.45 2.99
CA ASP A 74 -11.25 13.29 3.90
C ASP A 74 -12.68 12.76 4.01
N GLY A 75 -13.15 12.60 5.24
CA GLY A 75 -14.42 11.96 5.57
C GLY A 75 -14.31 10.49 5.96
N PHE A 76 -13.23 9.81 5.54
CA PHE A 76 -12.77 8.57 6.17
C PHE A 76 -11.72 8.87 7.25
N TYR A 77 -10.71 9.67 6.93
CA TYR A 77 -9.78 10.24 7.91
C TYR A 77 -10.34 11.52 8.53
N GLU A 78 -10.04 11.75 9.81
CA GLU A 78 -10.23 13.04 10.47
C GLU A 78 -9.00 13.92 10.18
N LEU A 79 -9.22 14.99 9.41
CA LEU A 79 -8.13 15.88 8.98
C LEU A 79 -7.92 17.06 9.94
N GLU A 80 -8.73 17.22 10.98
CA GLU A 80 -8.44 18.21 12.02
C GLU A 80 -7.04 17.98 12.61
N GLY A 81 -6.20 19.01 12.51
CA GLY A 81 -4.81 18.95 12.98
C GLY A 81 -3.82 18.25 12.04
N PHE A 82 -4.27 17.72 10.89
CA PHE A 82 -3.37 17.18 9.87
C PHE A 82 -2.55 18.29 9.22
N ASN A 83 -1.23 18.11 9.20
CA ASN A 83 -0.30 19.02 8.54
C ASN A 83 0.94 18.26 8.08
N PHE A 84 1.69 18.86 7.16
CA PHE A 84 2.95 18.28 6.70
C PHE A 84 4.00 19.35 6.40
N ASP A 85 5.26 18.95 6.50
CA ASP A 85 6.44 19.75 6.16
C ASP A 85 7.39 18.90 5.31
N ILE A 86 7.96 19.50 4.27
CA ILE A 86 8.90 18.85 3.36
C ILE A 86 10.24 19.57 3.46
N ASN A 87 11.28 18.81 3.80
CA ASN A 87 12.66 19.28 3.84
C ASN A 87 13.52 18.55 2.81
N PRO A 88 13.60 19.07 1.57
CA PRO A 88 14.35 18.43 0.50
C PRO A 88 15.87 18.41 0.77
N ASN A 89 16.39 19.25 1.67
CA ASN A 89 17.82 19.26 2.00
C ASN A 89 18.29 17.98 2.72
N ILE A 90 17.35 17.28 3.38
CA ILE A 90 17.63 16.03 4.10
C ILE A 90 16.87 14.83 3.53
N ASN A 91 16.16 15.03 2.42
CA ASN A 91 15.32 14.04 1.75
C ASN A 91 14.17 13.52 2.62
N GLU A 92 13.54 14.39 3.43
CA GLU A 92 12.48 13.97 4.35
C GLU A 92 11.23 14.84 4.20
N ALA A 93 10.06 14.18 4.34
CA ALA A 93 8.79 14.82 4.59
C ALA A 93 8.22 14.26 5.89
N THR A 94 7.61 15.13 6.70
CA THR A 94 6.95 14.74 7.95
C THR A 94 5.48 15.12 7.88
N TYR A 95 4.62 14.13 8.05
CA TYR A 95 3.17 14.26 8.10
C TYR A 95 2.73 14.04 9.54
N LYS A 96 1.85 14.90 10.05
CA LYS A 96 1.56 15.00 11.48
C LYS A 96 0.06 15.05 11.72
N TRP A 97 -0.37 14.29 12.72
CA TRP A 97 -1.64 14.49 13.40
C TRP A 97 -1.42 14.94 14.84
N ASN A 98 -2.20 15.92 15.27
CA ASN A 98 -2.25 16.35 16.65
C ASN A 98 -3.60 15.99 17.23
N ALA A 99 -3.71 14.79 17.81
CA ALA A 99 -4.95 14.33 18.44
C ALA A 99 -4.77 14.28 19.96
N ASN A 100 -5.64 14.95 20.71
CA ASN A 100 -5.66 14.91 22.19
C ASN A 100 -4.31 15.26 22.86
N ASN A 101 -3.55 16.22 22.31
CA ASN A 101 -2.18 16.60 22.74
C ASN A 101 -1.10 15.52 22.56
N ASN A 102 -1.38 14.42 21.86
CA ASN A 102 -0.38 13.43 21.47
C ASN A 102 0.00 13.65 20.00
N PRO A 103 1.30 13.88 19.70
CA PRO A 103 1.77 14.01 18.32
C PRO A 103 1.95 12.62 17.69
N TYR A 104 1.33 12.40 16.54
CA TYR A 104 1.54 11.23 15.71
C TYR A 104 2.23 11.68 14.42
N ASP A 105 3.44 11.17 14.19
CA ASP A 105 4.31 11.61 13.11
C ASP A 105 4.62 10.43 12.19
N LEU A 106 4.42 10.65 10.89
CA LEU A 106 4.98 9.83 9.82
C LEU A 106 6.10 10.60 9.13
N THR A 107 7.32 10.09 9.25
CA THR A 107 8.47 10.57 8.49
C THR A 107 8.69 9.70 7.27
N VAL A 108 8.63 10.29 6.09
CA VAL A 108 8.98 9.67 4.82
C VAL A 108 10.37 10.12 4.41
N ASN A 109 11.27 9.19 4.11
CA ASN A 109 12.59 9.49 3.57
C ASN A 109 12.78 8.80 2.21
N TRP A 110 12.79 9.59 1.13
CA TRP A 110 12.88 9.08 -0.24
C TRP A 110 14.31 8.73 -0.69
N ALA A 111 15.33 9.13 0.07
CA ALA A 111 16.69 8.64 -0.20
C ALA A 111 16.94 7.25 0.41
N LYS A 112 16.23 6.93 1.49
CA LYS A 112 16.33 5.65 2.21
C LYS A 112 15.21 4.68 1.86
N GLU A 113 14.20 5.13 1.14
CA GLU A 113 12.99 4.37 0.80
C GLU A 113 12.29 3.85 2.06
N THR A 114 12.04 4.75 3.01
CA THR A 114 11.43 4.41 4.30
C THR A 114 10.26 5.29 4.68
N LEU A 115 9.24 4.68 5.27
CA LEU A 115 8.17 5.33 6.01
C LEU A 115 8.32 4.96 7.49
N LYS A 116 8.42 5.94 8.38
CA LYS A 116 8.57 5.71 9.82
C LYS A 116 7.46 6.39 10.59
N VAL A 117 6.72 5.62 11.37
CA VAL A 117 5.75 6.14 12.33
C VAL A 117 6.31 6.07 13.74
N ASN A 118 5.98 7.05 14.59
CA ASN A 118 6.30 6.98 16.02
C ASN A 118 5.37 6.03 16.79
N SER A 119 4.16 5.81 16.30
CA SER A 119 3.18 4.84 16.79
C SER A 119 2.33 4.33 15.62
N MET A 120 1.90 3.06 15.66
CA MET A 120 0.99 2.52 14.64
C MET A 120 -0.39 3.19 14.66
N ASP A 121 -0.76 3.83 15.78
CA ASP A 121 -1.98 4.62 15.89
C ASP A 121 -2.02 5.84 14.97
N TYR A 122 -0.89 6.20 14.35
CA TYR A 122 -0.86 7.17 13.25
C TYR A 122 -1.89 6.85 12.14
N PHE A 123 -2.13 5.57 11.86
CA PHE A 123 -3.10 5.16 10.83
C PHE A 123 -4.55 5.07 11.36
N ASN A 124 -4.78 5.30 12.66
CA ASN A 124 -6.09 5.14 13.31
C ASN A 124 -6.82 6.48 13.52
N HIS A 125 -6.38 7.57 12.87
CA HIS A 125 -7.04 8.89 12.90
C HIS A 125 -8.27 8.94 11.97
N LEU A 126 -9.19 8.02 12.21
CA LEU A 126 -10.40 7.85 11.42
C LEU A 126 -11.55 8.71 11.95
N LYS A 127 -12.46 9.06 11.06
CA LYS A 127 -13.75 9.61 11.44
C LYS A 127 -14.58 8.54 12.14
N ALA A 128 -15.41 8.93 13.10
CA ALA A 128 -16.32 8.00 13.74
C ALA A 128 -17.35 7.48 12.74
N ILE A 129 -17.67 6.18 12.83
CA ILE A 129 -18.75 5.57 12.07
C ILE A 129 -20.09 6.15 12.55
N GLU A 130 -20.91 6.65 11.63
CA GLU A 130 -22.18 7.31 11.95
C GLU A 130 -23.43 6.45 11.68
N VAL A 131 -23.34 5.46 10.79
CA VAL A 131 -24.51 4.72 10.31
C VAL A 131 -24.75 3.44 11.12
N THR A 132 -23.72 2.62 11.30
CA THR A 132 -23.86 1.31 11.98
C THR A 132 -23.16 1.29 13.35
N ASP A 133 -23.89 0.89 14.40
CA ASP A 133 -23.32 0.64 15.73
C ASP A 133 -22.76 -0.79 15.83
N TYR A 134 -21.51 -0.96 15.37
CA TYR A 134 -20.78 -2.23 15.48
C TYR A 134 -20.41 -2.61 16.92
N GLY A 135 -20.47 -1.66 17.86
CA GLY A 135 -20.24 -1.89 19.29
C GLY A 135 -21.48 -2.38 20.02
N ALA A 136 -22.65 -2.39 19.36
CA ALA A 136 -23.89 -2.84 19.95
C ALA A 136 -23.73 -4.24 20.56
N HIS A 137 -24.10 -4.36 21.84
CA HIS A 137 -24.01 -5.61 22.61
C HIS A 137 -22.59 -6.12 22.91
N SER A 138 -21.55 -5.31 22.70
CA SER A 138 -20.19 -5.61 23.13
C SER A 138 -19.83 -4.83 24.40
N GLU A 139 -19.15 -5.50 25.34
CA GLU A 139 -18.53 -4.86 26.50
C GLU A 139 -17.01 -4.93 26.35
N TRP A 140 -16.34 -3.80 26.51
CA TRP A 140 -14.88 -3.75 26.51
C TRP A 140 -14.33 -4.40 27.78
N ALA A 141 -13.75 -5.58 27.65
CA ALA A 141 -12.83 -6.10 28.66
C ALA A 141 -11.56 -5.26 28.57
N GLY A 142 -11.35 -4.34 29.52
CA GLY A 142 -10.20 -3.44 29.52
C GLY A 142 -8.88 -4.22 29.47
N VAL A 143 -8.29 -4.31 28.28
CA VAL A 143 -6.95 -4.85 28.06
C VAL A 143 -6.07 -3.69 27.64
N GLU A 144 -5.04 -3.42 28.43
CA GLU A 144 -4.01 -2.45 28.06
C GLU A 144 -2.96 -3.15 27.20
N ALA A 145 -2.82 -2.73 25.94
CA ALA A 145 -1.67 -3.08 25.12
C ALA A 145 -0.51 -2.15 25.49
N THR A 146 0.59 -2.69 26.00
CA THR A 146 1.62 -1.91 26.70
C THR A 146 2.79 -1.45 25.84
N LYS A 147 2.68 -1.43 24.50
CA LYS A 147 3.84 -1.08 23.66
C LYS A 147 3.49 -0.38 22.35
N GLU A 148 3.58 0.94 22.39
CA GLU A 148 3.68 1.78 21.20
C GLU A 148 5.17 1.94 20.83
N ASP A 149 5.68 1.00 20.05
CA ASP A 149 7.01 1.15 19.46
C ASP A 149 6.90 1.86 18.11
N ALA A 150 7.87 2.72 17.82
CA ALA A 150 8.05 3.27 16.49
C ALA A 150 8.31 2.15 15.47
N VAL A 151 7.60 2.20 14.34
CA VAL A 151 7.77 1.23 13.24
C VAL A 151 8.41 1.93 12.05
N THR A 152 9.36 1.26 11.40
CA THR A 152 9.97 1.73 10.15
C THR A 152 9.75 0.72 9.05
N PHE A 153 8.88 1.09 8.11
CA PHE A 153 8.62 0.36 6.89
C PHE A 153 9.73 0.67 5.88
N LYS A 154 10.57 -0.32 5.60
CA LYS A 154 11.57 -0.29 4.53
C LYS A 154 10.97 -0.83 3.25
N LEU A 155 11.01 -0.03 2.19
CA LEU A 155 10.45 -0.36 0.88
C LEU A 155 11.46 -1.02 -0.07
N GLN A 156 12.74 -0.69 0.08
CA GLN A 156 13.81 -1.19 -0.79
C GLN A 156 13.87 -2.72 -0.93
N PRO A 157 13.69 -3.55 0.14
CA PRO A 157 13.67 -5.00 0.01
C PRO A 157 12.56 -5.54 -0.89
N TYR A 158 11.50 -4.75 -1.10
CA TYR A 158 10.34 -5.09 -1.93
C TYR A 158 10.37 -4.33 -3.26
N ASN A 159 11.52 -3.77 -3.65
CA ASN A 159 11.72 -3.04 -4.91
C ASN A 159 10.72 -1.89 -5.16
N PHE A 160 10.23 -1.27 -4.09
CA PHE A 160 9.47 -0.03 -4.18
C PHE A 160 10.38 1.16 -3.89
N ASP A 161 10.23 2.20 -4.70
CA ASP A 161 10.85 3.52 -4.55
C ASP A 161 9.82 4.58 -4.20
N ILE A 162 10.26 5.63 -3.49
CA ILE A 162 9.53 6.85 -3.18
C ILE A 162 10.17 7.94 -4.01
N LEU A 163 9.34 8.68 -4.76
CA LEU A 163 9.84 9.73 -5.65
C LEU A 163 9.63 11.09 -5.00
N TYR A 164 10.64 11.95 -5.10
CA TYR A 164 10.45 13.38 -4.84
C TYR A 164 10.36 14.11 -6.17
N TYR A 165 9.14 14.41 -6.62
CA TYR A 165 8.85 14.88 -7.98
C TYR A 165 8.00 16.16 -7.94
N ASN A 166 8.53 17.26 -8.47
CA ASN A 166 7.89 18.57 -8.53
C ASN A 166 7.32 19.01 -7.17
N ASP A 167 8.15 18.88 -6.12
CA ASP A 167 7.81 19.17 -4.73
C ASP A 167 6.73 18.27 -4.10
N LEU A 168 6.44 17.14 -4.75
CA LEU A 168 5.53 16.10 -4.26
C LEU A 168 6.31 14.88 -3.78
N VAL A 169 5.76 14.17 -2.80
CA VAL A 169 6.30 12.91 -2.29
C VAL A 169 5.41 11.78 -2.78
N LEU A 170 5.79 11.19 -3.90
CA LEU A 170 5.00 10.17 -4.57
C LEU A 170 5.35 8.79 -4.04
N VAL A 171 4.35 8.08 -3.52
CA VAL A 171 4.48 6.72 -2.98
C VAL A 171 3.67 5.76 -3.86
N PRO A 172 4.16 4.52 -4.12
CA PRO A 172 3.39 3.52 -4.86
C PRO A 172 2.05 3.23 -4.18
N PHE A 173 0.98 3.22 -4.97
CA PHE A 173 -0.38 2.97 -4.49
C PHE A 173 -0.54 1.70 -3.64
N PRO A 174 0.09 0.53 -3.97
CA PRO A 174 -0.02 -0.65 -3.11
C PRO A 174 0.45 -0.43 -1.67
N ILE A 175 1.48 0.42 -1.47
CA ILE A 175 1.98 0.77 -0.14
C ILE A 175 1.00 1.68 0.58
N LEU A 176 0.50 2.72 -0.11
CA LEU A 176 -0.48 3.63 0.47
C LEU A 176 -1.77 2.91 0.86
N ASN A 177 -2.33 2.09 -0.03
CA ASN A 177 -3.54 1.31 0.25
C ASN A 177 -3.31 0.34 1.42
N THR A 178 -2.16 -0.32 1.51
CA THR A 178 -1.86 -1.22 2.64
C THR A 178 -1.79 -0.45 3.97
N LEU A 179 -1.06 0.66 4.01
CA LEU A 179 -0.79 1.37 5.26
C LEU A 179 -1.96 2.23 5.75
N PHE A 180 -2.68 2.88 4.83
CA PHE A 180 -3.73 3.83 5.19
C PHE A 180 -5.15 3.26 5.06
N CYS A 181 -5.34 2.19 4.29
CA CYS A 181 -6.66 1.60 4.09
C CYS A 181 -6.76 0.24 4.78
N ALA A 182 -5.94 -0.73 4.38
CA ALA A 182 -6.10 -2.13 4.75
C ALA A 182 -6.05 -2.40 6.27
N THR A 183 -5.25 -1.63 7.01
CA THR A 183 -5.18 -1.69 8.48
C THR A 183 -6.49 -1.30 9.17
N ASN A 184 -7.38 -0.61 8.46
CA ASN A 184 -8.62 -0.03 8.96
C ASN A 184 -9.85 -0.67 8.32
N GLN A 185 -9.76 -1.93 7.88
CA GLN A 185 -10.85 -2.70 7.26
C GLN A 185 -11.43 -2.07 5.99
N THR A 186 -10.72 -1.14 5.36
CA THR A 186 -11.08 -0.57 4.06
C THR A 186 -10.00 -0.86 3.04
N ASN A 187 -10.35 -0.85 1.77
CA ASN A 187 -9.38 -0.89 0.69
C ASN A 187 -9.90 -0.05 -0.47
N ILE A 188 -8.99 0.28 -1.37
CA ILE A 188 -9.28 0.92 -2.64
C ILE A 188 -8.79 -0.02 -3.75
N ILE A 189 -9.67 -0.38 -4.67
CA ILE A 189 -9.28 -1.09 -5.89
C ILE A 189 -9.08 -0.07 -7.00
N TYR A 190 -7.90 -0.06 -7.61
CA TYR A 190 -7.72 0.58 -8.90
C TYR A 190 -8.08 -0.42 -10.00
N ASN A 191 -9.20 -0.20 -10.69
CA ASN A 191 -9.69 -1.13 -11.72
C ASN A 191 -9.13 -0.84 -13.13
N GLY A 192 -8.25 0.16 -13.26
CA GLY A 192 -7.69 0.62 -14.53
C GLY A 192 -8.30 1.90 -15.06
N HIS A 193 -9.52 2.22 -14.64
CA HIS A 193 -10.22 3.45 -15.02
C HIS A 193 -10.54 4.31 -13.80
N ASP A 194 -11.00 3.67 -12.71
CA ASP A 194 -11.46 4.30 -11.49
C ASP A 194 -10.80 3.69 -10.24
N TYR A 195 -10.84 4.45 -9.15
CA TYR A 195 -10.59 3.97 -7.80
C TYR A 195 -11.93 3.64 -7.14
N GLU A 196 -12.09 2.40 -6.69
CA GLU A 196 -13.27 1.90 -6.02
C GLU A 196 -12.98 1.77 -4.51
N PHE A 197 -13.40 2.75 -3.71
CA PHE A 197 -13.25 2.74 -2.25
C PHE A 197 -14.35 1.92 -1.60
N PHE A 198 -13.96 1.07 -0.67
CA PHE A 198 -14.88 0.15 -0.03
C PHE A 198 -14.50 -0.15 1.42
N PHE A 199 -15.47 -0.39 2.29
CA PHE A 199 -15.26 -0.64 3.72
C PHE A 199 -15.94 -1.96 4.11
N GLN A 200 -15.21 -2.76 4.90
CA GLN A 200 -15.57 -4.12 5.33
C GLN A 200 -15.73 -5.13 4.17
N GLU A 201 -16.21 -6.32 4.53
CA GLU A 201 -16.44 -7.42 3.59
C GLU A 201 -17.68 -7.15 2.75
N PHE A 202 -17.56 -7.50 1.47
CA PHE A 202 -18.63 -7.41 0.48
C PHE A 202 -19.18 -8.79 0.18
N SER A 203 -20.42 -8.82 -0.31
CA SER A 203 -20.94 -10.01 -0.96
C SER A 203 -20.12 -10.34 -2.22
N GLU A 204 -20.19 -11.60 -2.68
CA GLU A 204 -19.54 -12.02 -3.93
C GLU A 204 -19.97 -11.15 -5.12
N GLU A 205 -21.25 -10.79 -5.21
CA GLU A 205 -21.81 -9.95 -6.28
C GLU A 205 -21.20 -8.54 -6.28
N GLU A 206 -21.11 -7.91 -5.10
CA GLU A 206 -20.50 -6.58 -4.99
C GLU A 206 -18.99 -6.63 -5.31
N MET A 207 -18.28 -7.67 -4.89
CA MET A 207 -16.86 -7.85 -5.25
C MET A 207 -16.66 -8.10 -6.76
N GLU A 208 -17.57 -8.80 -7.42
CA GLU A 208 -17.57 -8.93 -8.88
C GLU A 208 -17.78 -7.57 -9.55
N ASP A 209 -18.71 -6.75 -9.03
CA ASP A 209 -19.00 -5.41 -9.54
C ASP A 209 -17.79 -4.47 -9.42
N LEU A 210 -17.12 -4.44 -8.27
CA LEU A 210 -15.90 -3.65 -8.04
C LEU A 210 -14.74 -4.04 -8.97
N ARG A 211 -14.78 -5.26 -9.51
CA ARG A 211 -13.75 -5.79 -10.41
C ARG A 211 -14.10 -5.69 -11.89
N LYS A 212 -15.29 -5.21 -12.24
CA LYS A 212 -15.65 -4.94 -13.63
C LYS A 212 -14.67 -3.94 -14.21
N SER A 213 -13.96 -4.39 -15.23
CA SER A 213 -12.89 -3.61 -15.85
C SER A 213 -12.71 -4.07 -17.29
N GLU A 214 -12.23 -3.16 -18.13
CA GLU A 214 -11.77 -3.54 -19.46
C GLU A 214 -10.58 -4.54 -19.42
N PHE A 215 -9.94 -4.74 -18.26
CA PHE A 215 -8.84 -5.67 -18.08
C PHE A 215 -9.26 -7.11 -17.80
N ASN A 216 -10.55 -7.37 -17.55
CA ASN A 216 -11.02 -8.73 -17.32
C ASN A 216 -10.64 -9.65 -18.49
N ALA A 217 -10.11 -10.84 -18.17
CA ALA A 217 -9.61 -11.84 -19.12
C ALA A 217 -8.43 -11.41 -20.00
N LYS A 218 -7.73 -10.31 -19.67
CA LYS A 218 -6.48 -9.90 -20.33
C LYS A 218 -5.27 -10.41 -19.55
N LEU A 219 -4.10 -10.39 -20.21
CA LEU A 219 -2.83 -10.58 -19.51
C LEU A 219 -2.56 -9.38 -18.61
N ALA A 220 -2.08 -9.64 -17.41
CA ALA A 220 -1.63 -8.60 -16.49
C ALA A 220 -0.25 -8.06 -16.96
N PRO A 221 -0.03 -6.73 -16.97
CA PRO A 221 1.29 -6.17 -17.22
C PRO A 221 2.33 -6.65 -16.20
N LEU A 222 3.58 -6.82 -16.63
CA LEU A 222 4.65 -7.34 -15.76
C LEU A 222 4.91 -6.46 -14.54
N ASP A 223 4.90 -5.13 -14.72
CA ASP A 223 5.12 -4.19 -13.61
C ASP A 223 4.00 -4.26 -12.56
N VAL A 224 2.75 -4.49 -12.98
CA VAL A 224 1.63 -4.77 -12.05
C VAL A 224 1.85 -6.09 -11.31
N ARG A 225 2.33 -7.14 -11.98
CA ARG A 225 2.63 -8.43 -11.33
C ARG A 225 3.74 -8.29 -10.30
N GLU A 226 4.84 -7.63 -10.67
CA GLU A 226 5.96 -7.35 -9.77
C GLU A 226 5.48 -6.53 -8.55
N ALA A 227 4.74 -5.45 -8.77
CA ALA A 227 4.18 -4.65 -7.67
C ALA A 227 3.20 -5.44 -6.80
N SER A 228 2.37 -6.32 -7.38
CA SER A 228 1.42 -7.14 -6.63
C SER A 228 2.12 -8.19 -5.76
N LYS A 229 3.16 -8.85 -6.30
CA LYS A 229 4.00 -9.79 -5.55
C LYS A 229 4.74 -9.07 -4.42
N ASN A 230 5.40 -7.96 -4.74
CA ASN A 230 6.17 -7.19 -3.78
C ASN A 230 5.28 -6.59 -2.69
N GLY A 231 4.08 -6.14 -3.05
CA GLY A 231 3.05 -5.69 -2.12
C GLY A 231 2.59 -6.81 -1.19
N LEU A 232 2.34 -8.02 -1.71
CA LEU A 232 2.02 -9.19 -0.88
C LEU A 232 3.13 -9.48 0.14
N LEU A 233 4.39 -9.53 -0.33
CA LEU A 233 5.54 -9.79 0.54
C LEU A 233 5.67 -8.71 1.62
N PHE A 234 5.54 -7.44 1.24
CA PHE A 234 5.52 -6.32 2.19
C PHE A 234 4.43 -6.50 3.24
N THR A 235 3.20 -6.76 2.82
CA THR A 235 2.05 -6.91 3.73
C THR A 235 2.27 -8.08 4.69
N LEU A 236 2.68 -9.23 4.19
CA LEU A 236 2.91 -10.40 5.02
C LEU A 236 4.09 -10.19 6.00
N ASP A 237 5.18 -9.58 5.55
CA ASP A 237 6.34 -9.34 6.40
C ASP A 237 6.08 -8.31 7.52
N TYR A 238 5.23 -7.31 7.31
CA TYR A 238 4.92 -6.31 8.35
C TYR A 238 3.69 -6.63 9.20
N PHE A 239 2.68 -7.31 8.64
CA PHE A 239 1.36 -7.43 9.27
C PHE A 239 0.95 -8.86 9.62
N TYR A 240 1.64 -9.89 9.12
CA TYR A 240 1.31 -11.27 9.50
C TYR A 240 1.72 -11.55 10.96
N GLY A 241 0.73 -11.73 11.83
CA GLY A 241 0.95 -11.87 13.28
C GLY A 241 1.47 -13.23 13.75
N LEU A 242 1.46 -14.26 12.89
CA LEU A 242 1.81 -15.64 13.26
C LEU A 242 3.18 -16.09 12.74
N LYS A 243 4.04 -15.17 12.32
CA LYS A 243 5.38 -15.48 11.78
C LYS A 243 6.20 -16.37 12.71
N ASP A 244 6.32 -16.00 13.99
CA ASP A 244 7.11 -16.74 14.97
C ASP A 244 6.56 -18.17 15.18
N TYR A 245 5.23 -18.31 15.25
CA TYR A 245 4.57 -19.60 15.39
C TYR A 245 4.78 -20.50 14.14
N LYS A 246 4.80 -19.89 12.95
CA LYS A 246 5.00 -20.57 11.67
C LYS A 246 6.48 -20.73 11.30
N GLY A 247 7.42 -20.24 12.11
CA GLY A 247 8.87 -20.32 11.86
C GLY A 247 9.35 -19.45 10.69
N ILE A 248 8.70 -18.31 10.44
CA ILE A 248 8.99 -17.38 9.34
C ILE A 248 10.03 -16.35 9.78
N ASP A 249 11.25 -16.81 10.04
CA ASP A 249 12.29 -15.98 10.67
C ASP A 249 13.06 -15.08 9.68
N ARG A 250 13.04 -15.44 8.39
CA ARG A 250 13.80 -14.77 7.31
C ARG A 250 12.92 -14.02 6.32
N GLY A 251 11.68 -13.76 6.72
CA GLY A 251 10.66 -13.11 5.90
C GLY A 251 10.06 -14.00 4.83
N PHE A 252 8.98 -13.51 4.23
CA PHE A 252 8.10 -14.30 3.35
C PHE A 252 8.74 -14.67 2.01
N ALA A 253 9.68 -13.87 1.51
CA ALA A 253 10.43 -14.20 0.30
C ALA A 253 11.27 -15.49 0.45
N ASN A 254 11.64 -15.87 1.69
CA ASN A 254 12.34 -17.13 1.96
C ASN A 254 11.38 -18.27 2.36
N TYR A 255 10.17 -17.95 2.79
CA TYR A 255 9.18 -18.93 3.23
C TYR A 255 8.39 -19.52 2.07
N ILE A 256 8.01 -18.66 1.11
CA ILE A 256 7.23 -19.07 -0.06
C ILE A 256 8.11 -19.87 -1.02
N SER A 257 7.56 -20.93 -1.59
CA SER A 257 8.26 -21.74 -2.58
C SER A 257 8.70 -20.94 -3.82
N ASP A 258 9.89 -21.23 -4.36
CA ASP A 258 10.39 -20.58 -5.59
C ASP A 258 9.39 -20.72 -6.75
N ALA A 259 8.72 -21.86 -6.84
CA ALA A 259 7.71 -22.13 -7.87
C ALA A 259 6.48 -21.21 -7.75
N ASP A 260 6.00 -20.96 -6.52
CA ASP A 260 4.88 -20.04 -6.32
C ASP A 260 5.33 -18.57 -6.49
N LEU A 261 6.56 -18.21 -6.10
CA LEU A 261 7.13 -16.89 -6.39
C LEU A 261 7.21 -16.62 -7.91
N GLU A 262 7.65 -17.61 -8.70
CA GLU A 262 7.67 -17.50 -10.17
C GLU A 262 6.25 -17.37 -10.74
N LYS A 263 5.29 -18.15 -10.22
CA LYS A 263 3.89 -18.05 -10.66
C LYS A 263 3.27 -16.69 -10.33
N LEU A 264 3.63 -16.06 -9.21
CA LEU A 264 3.16 -14.70 -8.88
C LEU A 264 3.60 -13.65 -9.92
N ASP A 265 4.75 -13.85 -10.57
CA ASP A 265 5.26 -12.98 -11.64
C ASP A 265 4.59 -13.23 -13.00
N SER A 266 3.85 -14.33 -13.15
CA SER A 266 3.16 -14.66 -14.40
C SER A 266 2.16 -13.59 -14.80
N GLN A 267 2.10 -13.28 -16.10
CA GLN A 267 1.07 -12.40 -16.67
C GLN A 267 -0.30 -13.10 -16.82
N ILE A 268 -0.37 -14.42 -16.65
CA ILE A 268 -1.56 -15.23 -16.88
C ILE A 268 -2.40 -15.28 -15.60
N PRO A 269 -3.67 -14.79 -15.61
CA PRO A 269 -4.50 -14.70 -14.41
C PRO A 269 -4.65 -15.97 -13.60
N GLY A 270 -4.94 -17.10 -14.25
CA GLY A 270 -5.07 -18.39 -13.57
C GLY A 270 -3.76 -18.81 -12.87
N THR A 271 -2.61 -18.55 -13.48
CA THR A 271 -1.30 -18.96 -12.93
C THR A 271 -0.96 -18.22 -11.65
N PHE A 272 -1.10 -16.89 -11.64
CA PHE A 272 -0.80 -16.15 -10.41
C PHE A 272 -1.88 -16.34 -9.33
N SER A 273 -3.15 -16.58 -9.73
CA SER A 273 -4.23 -16.85 -8.78
C SER A 273 -4.00 -18.18 -8.06
N GLU A 274 -3.55 -19.20 -8.79
CA GLU A 274 -3.13 -20.48 -8.20
C GLU A 274 -2.02 -20.30 -7.16
N ALA A 275 -1.06 -19.39 -7.41
CA ALA A 275 0.01 -19.10 -6.46
C ALA A 275 -0.53 -18.46 -5.17
N TYR A 276 -1.40 -17.45 -5.26
CA TYR A 276 -2.07 -16.89 -4.08
C TYR A 276 -2.80 -17.98 -3.29
N TYR A 277 -3.54 -18.86 -3.99
CA TYR A 277 -4.25 -19.95 -3.33
C TYR A 277 -3.30 -20.91 -2.61
N ASN A 278 -2.22 -21.34 -3.27
CA ASN A 278 -1.22 -22.23 -2.67
C ASN A 278 -0.53 -21.59 -1.46
N ILE A 279 -0.21 -20.31 -1.53
CA ILE A 279 0.45 -19.59 -0.44
C ILE A 279 -0.48 -19.48 0.77
N LEU A 280 -1.70 -18.96 0.58
CA LEU A 280 -2.59 -18.62 1.68
C LEU A 280 -3.26 -19.87 2.28
N PHE A 281 -3.75 -20.79 1.45
CA PHE A 281 -4.54 -21.93 1.91
C PHE A 281 -3.76 -23.23 2.11
N LYS A 282 -2.52 -23.34 1.60
CA LYS A 282 -1.71 -24.57 1.77
C LYS A 282 -0.43 -24.34 2.54
N GLN A 283 0.32 -23.28 2.21
CA GLN A 283 1.59 -23.00 2.90
C GLN A 283 1.35 -22.33 4.25
N LEU A 284 0.51 -21.29 4.28
CA LEU A 284 0.13 -20.65 5.54
C LEU A 284 -0.86 -21.51 6.31
N ASP A 285 -1.88 -22.07 5.65
CA ASP A 285 -2.87 -22.98 6.25
C ASP A 285 -3.37 -22.46 7.61
N GLU A 286 -4.08 -21.33 7.54
CA GLU A 286 -4.55 -20.60 8.70
C GLU A 286 -5.94 -20.01 8.39
N LEU A 287 -6.88 -20.19 9.33
CA LEU A 287 -8.31 -19.95 9.09
C LEU A 287 -8.66 -18.48 8.87
N HIS A 288 -7.88 -17.57 9.45
CA HIS A 288 -8.06 -16.12 9.36
C HIS A 288 -7.17 -15.46 8.30
N THR A 289 -6.56 -16.27 7.43
CA THR A 289 -5.71 -15.80 6.33
C THR A 289 -6.27 -16.28 5.00
N GLY A 290 -6.85 -15.39 4.21
CA GLY A 290 -7.54 -15.75 2.98
C GLY A 290 -7.46 -14.67 1.89
N VAL A 291 -8.07 -14.99 0.75
CA VAL A 291 -8.30 -14.05 -0.35
C VAL A 291 -9.80 -13.85 -0.50
N ASN A 292 -10.24 -12.60 -0.48
CA ASN A 292 -11.66 -12.26 -0.58
C ASN A 292 -12.06 -11.90 -2.02
N SER A 293 -11.10 -11.83 -2.94
CA SER A 293 -11.37 -11.65 -4.37
C SER A 293 -10.16 -12.02 -5.23
N LEU A 294 -10.42 -12.32 -6.51
CA LEU A 294 -9.39 -12.44 -7.53
C LEU A 294 -8.99 -11.06 -8.09
N SER A 295 -7.99 -11.05 -8.97
CA SER A 295 -7.55 -9.83 -9.64
C SER A 295 -8.58 -9.32 -10.66
N ILE A 296 -8.54 -8.02 -10.97
CA ILE A 296 -9.27 -7.41 -12.09
C ILE A 296 -8.90 -8.00 -13.46
N TYR A 297 -7.77 -8.71 -13.57
CA TYR A 297 -7.38 -9.39 -14.81
C TYR A 297 -8.03 -10.77 -14.97
N ASN A 298 -8.54 -11.37 -13.89
CA ASN A 298 -9.31 -12.61 -13.99
C ASN A 298 -10.63 -12.37 -14.74
N ARG A 299 -11.24 -13.45 -15.25
CA ARG A 299 -12.63 -13.38 -15.72
C ARG A 299 -13.52 -13.06 -14.51
N LEU A 300 -14.61 -12.33 -14.72
CA LEU A 300 -15.54 -11.96 -13.63
C LEU A 300 -16.07 -13.21 -12.93
N ASN A 301 -16.64 -14.14 -13.69
CA ASN A 301 -17.20 -15.39 -13.18
C ASN A 301 -16.14 -16.49 -12.96
N ALA A 302 -14.88 -16.12 -12.70
CA ALA A 302 -13.86 -17.10 -12.34
C ALA A 302 -14.01 -17.46 -10.87
N ASP A 303 -14.08 -18.75 -10.58
CA ASP A 303 -14.11 -19.25 -9.21
C ASP A 303 -12.76 -18.96 -8.52
N PRO A 304 -12.73 -18.27 -7.36
CA PRO A 304 -11.49 -18.07 -6.60
C PRO A 304 -10.83 -19.36 -6.10
N ILE A 305 -11.53 -20.50 -6.16
CA ILE A 305 -11.09 -21.81 -5.64
C ILE A 305 -10.54 -22.74 -6.75
N MET A 306 -10.46 -22.30 -8.02
CA MET A 306 -9.95 -23.13 -9.13
C MET A 306 -8.52 -22.83 -9.57
#